data_AF-A0A7J7NU55-F1
#
_entry.id   AF-A0A7J7NU55-F1
#
_cell.length_a   1.000
_cell.length_b   1.000
_cell.length_c   1.000
_cell.angle_alpha   90.00
_cell.angle_beta   90.00
_cell.angle_gamma   90.00
#
_symmetry.space_group_name_H-M   'P 1'
#
loop_
_entity.id
_entity.type
_entity.pdbx_description
1 polymer ?
#
loop_
_entity_poly.entity_id
_entity_poly.type
_entity_poly.pdbx_seq_one_letter_code
_entity_poly.pdbx_strand_id
1 'polypeptide(L)'
;MIRNVNVYGGNDDEVEEVGIQIPKKRKGPMYAFVSPIDVDFQPKTPTSNKNKKTLENIYGYIVDFFYENSISFKCARSDIYSKMMQVIAQYNDPSTFKPSSYNNLRVKILKKKKEQTSNWVDKMLDPHHELG
;
A
#
# COMPACT_ATOMS: atom_id res chain seq x y z
N MET A 1 -15.92 -44.65 27.48
CA MET A 1 -15.44 -44.30 28.84
C MET A 1 -14.19 -45.10 29.13
N ILE A 2 -13.00 -44.49 29.05
CA ILE A 2 -11.76 -45.08 29.56
C ILE A 2 -11.20 -44.11 30.58
N ARG A 3 -10.91 -44.66 31.77
CA ARG A 3 -10.58 -43.97 33.02
C ARG A 3 -9.12 -43.55 33.03
N ASN A 4 -8.87 -42.36 33.58
CA ASN A 4 -7.55 -41.83 33.93
C ASN A 4 -6.81 -42.79 34.87
N VAL A 5 -5.51 -42.96 34.64
CA VAL A 5 -4.56 -43.36 35.67
C VAL A 5 -3.41 -42.36 35.63
N ASN A 6 -3.38 -41.50 36.65
CA ASN A 6 -2.28 -40.58 36.92
C ASN A 6 -1.39 -41.24 37.98
N VAL A 7 -0.08 -41.32 37.75
CA VAL A 7 0.90 -41.94 38.67
C VAL A 7 2.01 -40.93 38.93
N TYR A 8 1.98 -40.35 40.16
CA TYR A 8 3.02 -39.66 40.96
C TYR A 8 3.95 -38.63 40.27
N GLY A 9 4.24 -37.45 40.83
CA GLY A 9 4.05 -36.88 42.16
C GLY A 9 4.57 -35.43 42.12
N GLY A 10 4.07 -34.59 43.01
CA GLY A 10 4.25 -33.13 42.95
C GLY A 10 5.67 -32.63 43.25
N ASN A 11 5.96 -31.47 42.68
CA ASN A 11 6.48 -30.30 43.39
C ASN A 11 6.03 -29.04 42.62
N ASP A 12 5.65 -28.05 43.39
CA ASP A 12 5.11 -26.76 42.95
C ASP A 12 6.18 -25.87 42.30
N ASP A 13 5.70 -24.94 41.46
CA ASP A 13 6.35 -23.72 40.96
C ASP A 13 7.53 -23.83 39.98
N GLU A 14 7.23 -23.70 38.67
CA GLU A 14 7.78 -22.66 37.76
C GLU A 14 7.20 -22.85 36.34
N VAL A 15 6.58 -21.81 35.79
CA VAL A 15 6.01 -21.80 34.43
C VAL A 15 7.13 -21.42 33.46
N GLU A 16 7.83 -22.39 32.88
CA GLU A 16 8.77 -22.12 31.79
C GLU A 16 8.02 -21.93 30.46
N GLU A 17 8.24 -20.77 29.83
CA GLU A 17 7.61 -20.34 28.58
C GLU A 17 7.93 -21.29 27.42
N VAL A 18 6.88 -21.78 26.74
CA VAL A 18 7.00 -22.54 25.49
C VAL A 18 7.43 -21.58 24.37
N GLY A 19 8.74 -21.42 24.20
CA GLY A 19 9.33 -20.67 23.10
C GLY A 19 8.96 -21.26 21.74
N ILE A 20 8.18 -20.51 20.95
CA ILE A 20 7.85 -20.86 19.57
C ILE A 20 9.14 -20.79 18.73
N GLN A 21 9.69 -21.95 18.35
CA GLN A 21 10.82 -22.01 17.42
C GLN A 21 10.35 -21.63 16.00
N ILE A 22 10.58 -20.38 15.61
CA ILE A 22 10.32 -19.91 14.24
C ILE A 22 11.39 -20.49 13.29
N PRO A 23 11.02 -21.21 12.22
CA PRO A 23 11.99 -21.74 11.27
C PRO A 23 12.73 -20.61 10.56
N LYS A 24 14.07 -20.59 10.68
CA LYS A 24 14.94 -19.60 10.04
C LYS A 24 14.86 -19.73 8.52
N LYS A 25 14.01 -18.93 7.87
CA LYS A 25 13.93 -18.85 6.41
C LYS A 25 15.25 -18.29 5.86
N ARG A 26 15.84 -18.99 4.89
CA ARG A 26 17.11 -18.63 4.24
C ARG A 26 16.98 -17.26 3.58
N LYS A 27 17.84 -16.31 3.98
CA LYS A 27 17.88 -14.95 3.43
C LYS A 27 18.51 -15.00 2.04
N GLY A 28 17.74 -14.68 1.00
CA GLY A 28 18.26 -14.54 -0.37
C GLY A 28 19.10 -13.28 -0.56
N PRO A 29 19.88 -13.16 -1.66
CA PRO A 29 20.84 -12.09 -1.88
C PRO A 29 20.23 -10.68 -1.88
N MET A 30 18.94 -10.56 -2.16
CA MET A 30 18.20 -9.30 -2.15
C MET A 30 18.07 -8.66 -0.76
N TYR A 31 18.21 -9.43 0.32
CA TYR A 31 18.16 -8.91 1.70
C TYR A 31 19.33 -7.99 2.07
N ALA A 32 20.41 -7.98 1.27
CA ALA A 32 21.54 -7.08 1.48
C ALA A 32 21.19 -5.59 1.22
N PHE A 33 20.06 -5.32 0.58
CA PHE A 33 19.62 -3.98 0.19
C PHE A 33 18.39 -3.48 0.97
N VAL A 34 17.92 -4.25 1.95
CA VAL A 34 16.77 -3.87 2.78
C VAL A 34 17.29 -3.14 4.02
N SER A 35 16.98 -1.86 4.15
CA SER A 35 17.23 -1.10 5.38
C SER A 35 16.44 -1.70 6.55
N PRO A 36 16.93 -1.59 7.80
CA PRO A 36 16.15 -1.98 8.97
C PRO A 36 14.78 -1.30 8.93
N ILE A 37 13.72 -2.09 8.94
CA ILE A 37 12.34 -1.60 9.01
C ILE A 37 12.03 -1.44 10.49
N ASP A 38 11.61 -0.24 10.90
CA ASP A 38 11.10 0.00 12.25
C ASP A 38 9.95 -0.96 12.54
N VAL A 39 10.03 -1.64 13.68
CA VAL A 39 9.32 -2.90 13.99
C VAL A 39 7.80 -2.74 14.21
N ASP A 40 7.28 -1.52 14.13
CA ASP A 40 5.92 -1.19 14.55
C ASP A 40 4.88 -1.13 13.42
N PHE A 41 5.29 -1.30 12.15
CA PHE A 41 4.34 -1.40 11.04
C PHE A 41 4.05 -2.85 10.68
N GLN A 42 3.02 -3.43 11.32
CA GLN A 42 2.41 -4.68 10.89
C GLN A 42 1.13 -4.36 10.08
N PRO A 43 1.20 -4.20 8.75
CA PRO A 43 -0.01 -4.13 7.94
C PRO A 43 -0.73 -5.47 8.08
N LYS A 44 -1.98 -5.45 8.57
CA LYS A 44 -2.81 -6.65 8.68
C LYS A 44 -2.93 -7.30 7.30
N THR A 45 -2.16 -8.36 7.06
CA THR A 45 -2.28 -9.14 5.82
C THR A 45 -3.58 -9.93 5.89
N PRO A 46 -4.55 -9.72 4.97
CA PRO A 46 -5.76 -10.53 4.97
C PRO A 46 -5.40 -11.96 4.53
N THR A 47 -5.55 -12.90 5.46
CA THR A 47 -5.36 -14.34 5.29
C THR A 47 -6.46 -14.93 4.39
N SER A 48 -6.29 -14.79 3.07
CA SER A 48 -6.98 -15.58 2.06
C SER A 48 -6.14 -15.65 0.80
N ASN A 49 -5.82 -16.86 0.33
CA ASN A 49 -5.01 -17.10 -0.88
C ASN A 49 -5.58 -16.42 -2.14
N LYS A 50 -6.87 -16.06 -2.16
CA LYS A 50 -7.49 -15.29 -3.25
C LYS A 50 -7.02 -13.84 -3.29
N ASN A 51 -6.77 -13.22 -2.14
CA ASN A 51 -6.36 -11.81 -2.06
C ASN A 51 -4.92 -11.62 -2.53
N LYS A 52 -4.03 -12.58 -2.27
CA LYS A 52 -2.63 -12.50 -2.69
C LYS A 52 -2.48 -12.53 -4.22
N LYS A 53 -3.17 -13.45 -4.89
CA LYS A 53 -3.12 -13.55 -6.36
C LYS A 53 -3.72 -12.33 -7.05
N THR A 54 -4.81 -11.78 -6.52
CA THR A 54 -5.39 -10.54 -7.02
C THR A 54 -4.44 -9.36 -6.84
N LEU A 55 -3.76 -9.27 -5.70
CA LEU A 55 -2.76 -8.25 -5.43
C LEU A 55 -1.56 -8.35 -6.40
N GLU A 56 -1.05 -9.56 -6.63
CA GLU A 56 0.01 -9.83 -7.61
C GLU A 56 -0.41 -9.39 -9.02
N ASN A 57 -1.65 -9.70 -9.44
CA ASN A 57 -2.17 -9.26 -10.73
C ASN A 57 -2.26 -7.73 -10.82
N ILE A 58 -2.72 -7.05 -9.76
CA ILE A 58 -2.79 -5.58 -9.72
C ILE A 58 -1.40 -4.97 -9.91
N TYR A 59 -0.39 -5.50 -9.20
CA TYR A 59 0.98 -5.03 -9.37
C TYR A 59 1.54 -5.33 -10.75
N GLY A 60 1.21 -6.49 -11.33
CA GLY A 60 1.52 -6.81 -12.73
C GLY A 60 1.00 -5.73 -13.69
N TYR A 61 -0.30 -5.43 -13.64
CA TYR A 61 -0.91 -4.41 -14.50
C TYR A 61 -0.33 -3.01 -14.31
N ILE A 62 0.05 -2.66 -13.08
CA ILE A 62 0.73 -1.39 -12.81
C ILE A 62 2.09 -1.37 -13.51
N VAL A 63 2.89 -2.42 -13.36
CA VAL A 63 4.21 -2.49 -14.02
C VAL A 63 4.07 -2.44 -15.53
N ASP A 64 3.12 -3.20 -16.09
CA ASP A 64 2.83 -3.20 -17.53
C ASP A 64 2.44 -1.81 -18.03
N PHE A 65 1.57 -1.09 -17.28
CA PHE A 65 1.18 0.28 -17.62
C PHE A 65 2.38 1.22 -17.70
N PHE A 66 3.30 1.13 -16.73
CA PHE A 66 4.51 1.96 -16.74
C PHE A 66 5.44 1.60 -17.90
N TYR A 67 5.61 0.31 -18.17
CA TYR A 67 6.48 -0.19 -19.22
C TYR A 67 5.95 0.17 -20.62
N GLU A 68 4.69 -0.14 -20.92
CA GLU A 68 4.06 0.10 -22.21
C GLU A 68 4.02 1.58 -22.57
N ASN A 69 3.76 2.44 -21.59
CA ASN A 69 3.66 3.89 -21.80
C ASN A 69 4.99 4.63 -21.62
N SER A 70 6.10 3.91 -21.44
CA SER A 70 7.44 4.49 -21.19
C SER A 70 7.45 5.52 -20.04
N ILE A 71 6.67 5.27 -19.00
CA ILE A 71 6.57 6.13 -17.82
C ILE A 71 7.71 5.77 -16.86
N SER A 72 8.43 6.78 -16.39
CA SER A 72 9.50 6.55 -15.41
C SER A 72 8.93 5.98 -14.10
N PHE A 73 9.53 4.91 -13.59
CA PHE A 73 9.21 4.36 -12.26
C PHE A 73 9.41 5.37 -11.11
N LYS A 74 10.13 6.48 -11.35
CA LYS A 74 10.19 7.59 -10.39
C LYS A 74 8.79 8.14 -10.05
N CYS A 75 7.83 8.07 -10.97
CA CYS A 75 6.45 8.51 -10.73
C CYS A 75 5.77 7.72 -9.61
N ALA A 76 6.13 6.45 -9.37
CA ALA A 76 5.57 5.65 -8.28
C ALA A 76 5.99 6.15 -6.89
N ARG A 77 7.05 6.97 -6.80
CA ARG A 77 7.47 7.63 -5.55
C ARG A 77 6.72 8.94 -5.28
N SER A 78 5.90 9.42 -6.21
CA SER A 78 5.14 10.65 -6.01
C SER A 78 4.02 10.43 -5.02
N ASP A 79 3.81 11.38 -4.12
CA ASP A 79 2.64 11.38 -3.21
C ASP A 79 1.31 11.30 -3.95
N ILE A 80 1.25 11.86 -5.16
CA ILE A 80 0.05 11.82 -6.01
C ILE A 80 -0.25 10.38 -6.43
N TYR A 81 0.77 9.58 -6.74
CA TYR A 81 0.60 8.18 -7.09
C TYR A 81 0.03 7.38 -5.92
N SER A 82 0.60 7.55 -4.72
CA SER A 82 0.09 6.91 -3.49
C SER A 82 -1.35 7.31 -3.20
N LYS A 83 -1.69 8.60 -3.28
CA LYS A 83 -3.05 9.11 -3.08
C LYS A 83 -4.03 8.54 -4.10
N MET A 84 -3.63 8.44 -5.37
CA MET A 84 -4.46 7.85 -6.43
C MET A 84 -4.83 6.41 -6.09
N MET A 85 -3.85 5.59 -5.70
CA MET A 85 -4.08 4.19 -5.34
C MET A 85 -4.99 4.04 -4.12
N GLN A 86 -4.83 4.90 -3.10
CA GLN A 86 -5.70 4.91 -1.92
C GLN A 86 -7.16 5.23 -2.27
N VAL A 87 -7.39 6.27 -3.09
CA VAL A 87 -8.74 6.67 -3.51
C VAL A 87 -9.40 5.57 -4.34
N ILE A 88 -8.64 4.92 -5.24
CA ILE A 88 -9.14 3.79 -6.03
C ILE A 88 -9.51 2.62 -5.10
N ALA A 89 -8.66 2.29 -4.11
CA ALA A 89 -8.93 1.20 -3.18
C ALA A 89 -10.11 1.47 -2.24
N GLN A 90 -10.36 2.74 -1.90
CA GLN A 90 -11.53 3.16 -1.11
C GLN A 90 -12.83 3.18 -1.93
N TYR A 91 -12.74 3.14 -3.25
CA TYR A 91 -13.91 3.11 -4.11
C TYR A 91 -14.53 1.70 -4.06
N ASN A 92 -15.58 1.56 -3.23
CA ASN A 92 -16.14 0.25 -2.87
C ASN A 92 -16.93 -0.45 -3.99
N ASP A 93 -17.30 0.25 -5.07
CA ASP A 93 -18.11 -0.33 -6.14
C ASP A 93 -17.34 -0.44 -7.47
N PRO A 94 -16.79 -1.62 -7.80
CA PRO A 94 -16.07 -1.83 -9.06
C PRO A 94 -16.97 -1.73 -10.30
N SER A 95 -18.31 -1.76 -10.16
CA SER A 95 -19.23 -1.66 -11.30
C SER A 95 -19.46 -0.22 -11.77
N THR A 96 -19.28 0.75 -10.86
CA THR A 96 -19.38 2.19 -11.15
C THR A 96 -18.03 2.84 -11.39
N PHE A 97 -16.93 2.24 -10.94
CA PHE A 97 -15.59 2.74 -11.25
C PHE A 97 -15.23 2.51 -12.72
N LYS A 98 -15.30 3.57 -13.52
CA LYS A 98 -14.85 3.56 -14.91
C LYS A 98 -13.66 4.50 -15.06
N PRO A 99 -12.53 4.03 -15.63
CA PRO A 99 -11.45 4.91 -16.03
C PRO A 99 -11.99 6.05 -16.88
N SER A 100 -11.58 7.27 -16.55
CA SER A 100 -11.99 8.45 -17.29
C SER A 100 -11.47 8.38 -18.72
N SER A 101 -12.30 8.77 -19.69
CA SER A 101 -11.88 8.77 -21.10
C SER A 101 -10.74 9.77 -21.35
N TYR A 102 -9.91 9.50 -22.35
CA TYR A 102 -8.80 10.37 -22.74
C TYR A 102 -9.26 11.82 -22.97
N ASN A 103 -10.38 12.01 -23.67
CA ASN A 103 -10.94 13.34 -23.93
C ASN A 103 -11.37 14.04 -22.64
N ASN A 104 -11.96 13.32 -21.69
CA ASN A 104 -12.37 13.90 -20.41
C ASN A 104 -11.15 14.31 -19.57
N LEU A 105 -10.12 13.47 -19.51
CA LEU A 105 -8.85 13.76 -18.85
C LEU A 105 -8.18 15.00 -19.47
N ARG A 106 -8.01 15.02 -20.79
CA ARG A 106 -7.29 16.08 -21.52
C ARG A 106 -8.04 17.40 -21.54
N VAL A 107 -9.35 17.38 -21.85
CA VAL A 107 -10.10 18.60 -22.13
C VAL A 107 -10.70 19.20 -20.88
N LYS A 108 -11.24 18.37 -19.96
CA LYS A 108 -11.94 18.89 -18.79
C LYS A 108 -11.03 18.96 -17.58
N ILE A 109 -10.39 17.85 -17.24
CA ILE A 109 -9.66 17.74 -15.97
C ILE A 109 -8.33 18.51 -16.05
N LEU A 110 -7.56 18.32 -17.11
CA LEU A 110 -6.29 19.03 -17.28
C LEU A 110 -6.49 20.54 -17.47
N LYS A 111 -7.54 20.94 -18.20
CA LYS A 111 -7.90 22.36 -18.36
C LYS A 111 -8.24 22.99 -17.00
N LYS A 112 -9.09 22.33 -16.20
CA LYS A 112 -9.42 22.79 -14.85
C LYS A 112 -8.17 22.91 -13.97
N LYS A 113 -7.26 21.94 -14.03
CA LYS A 113 -6.00 21.98 -13.27
C LYS A 113 -5.10 23.14 -13.73
N LYS A 114 -5.02 23.39 -15.04
CA LYS A 114 -4.28 24.53 -15.60
C LYS A 114 -4.85 25.87 -15.13
N GLU A 115 -6.17 26.04 -15.16
CA GLU A 115 -6.86 27.25 -14.70
C GLU A 115 -6.61 27.49 -13.20
N GLN A 116 -6.70 26.44 -12.38
CA GLN A 116 -6.39 26.52 -10.95
C GLN A 116 -4.96 26.97 -10.69
N THR A 117 -4.00 26.43 -11.43
CA THR A 117 -2.59 26.83 -11.31
C THR A 117 -2.38 28.27 -11.79
N SER A 118 -2.99 28.69 -12.91
CA SER A 118 -2.90 30.07 -13.40
C SER A 118 -3.41 31.05 -12.35
N ASN A 119 -4.61 30.82 -11.83
CA ASN A 119 -5.21 31.69 -10.81
C ASN A 119 -4.36 31.77 -9.54
N TRP A 120 -3.66 30.69 -9.18
CA TRP A 120 -2.77 30.69 -8.02
C TRP A 120 -1.49 31.49 -8.29
N VAL A 121 -0.92 31.35 -9.48
CA VAL A 121 0.23 32.13 -9.93
C VAL A 121 -0.11 33.62 -10.00
N ASP A 122 -1.26 33.97 -10.58
CA ASP A 122 -1.72 35.36 -10.67
C ASP A 122 -1.90 35.99 -9.29
N LYS A 123 -2.46 35.26 -8.32
CA LYS A 123 -2.57 35.70 -6.91
C LYS A 123 -1.23 35.87 -6.20
N MET A 124 -0.21 35.11 -6.59
CA MET A 124 1.13 35.24 -6.00
C MET A 124 1.96 36.35 -6.64
N LEU A 125 1.65 36.71 -7.89
CA LEU A 125 2.30 37.78 -8.64
C LEU A 125 1.63 39.14 -8.46
N ASP A 126 0.44 39.20 -7.87
CA ASP A 126 -0.22 40.45 -7.53
C ASP A 126 0.43 41.08 -6.28
N PRO A 127 1.16 42.21 -6.43
CA PRO A 127 1.85 42.85 -5.30
C PRO A 127 0.90 43.49 -4.28
N HIS A 128 -0.42 43.49 -4.54
CA HIS A 128 -1.44 44.04 -3.65
C HIS A 128 -2.28 42.97 -2.93
N HIS A 129 -1.86 41.70 -2.89
CA HIS A 129 -2.50 40.71 -2.02
C HIS A 129 -2.10 40.95 -0.55
N GLU A 130 -2.53 42.08 0.01
CA GLU A 130 -2.47 42.35 1.44
C GLU A 130 -3.35 41.36 2.20
N LEU A 131 -2.80 40.91 3.33
CA LEU A 131 -3.42 40.06 4.34
C LEU A 131 -4.76 40.66 4.78
N GLY A 132 -5.85 40.01 4.40
CA GLY A 132 -7.19 40.19 4.98
C GLY A 132 -7.60 38.95 5.75
#